data_AF-A0A8J2ER30-F1
#
_entry.id   AF-A0A8J2ER30-F1
#
_cell.length_a   1.000
_cell.length_b   1.000
_cell.length_c   1.000
_cell.angle_alpha   90.00
_cell.angle_beta   90.00
_cell.angle_gamma   90.00
#
_symmetry.space_group_name_H-M   'P 1'
#
loop_
_entity.id
_entity.type
_entity.pdbx_description
1 polymer ?
#
loop_
_entity_poly.entity_id
_entity_poly.type
_entity_poly.pdbx_seq_one_letter_code
_entity_poly.pdbx_strand_id
1 'polypeptide(L)'
;MESSSSSASAPPSVRAQQPLRRNTVMPQQEKKRVVYPIDSVAFLGAGMNIGQPLKGLEIAPEAIRAANVKQLVRKLGYGWHDYGDLDFDKLIKDIEQKRSPRLSPTSNAELNSVHNQAHDDLCGLLQGEITKKNFDRWRSEAGTKLSFGEWLRRMKENTLESGSAEPLSGEADLKNSTSSSSNTTSNISSARKDFVVVSSAASDGSGSAVGDHEKTTLENEDRSTQQPLQFAKEEYFKKYPVDNLHLVGPACKLLHDRVLDIQRAMPGQFMLTVGGDHSVACPTITAMQKVYPDLCILWIDAHGDCNTPKSSPSGHYHGMPAAHVMGWFEHHPPGFETWMPSKSTTATASTKTSKSSFLTGAAGTSSSTFPNGEVEVVTSRSYTKDESARTTAPVISPNNFAFIGLRDIDPTESELMRNSDLHFFTMRDVDEMGIAKVVQHALERIDPNRRRPIHLSFDIDGCDPSIAPGTGTCARGGLSYREAHYICEELALTRRLVSMDLVEVNPVIDTVAEPGLHGDDPDMGVVPRTVRLGTELVLSALGLSTMHRC
;
A
#
# COMPACT_ATOMS: atom_id res chain seq x y z
N MET A 1 -29.31 16.89 104.76
CA MET A 1 -28.16 16.20 104.15
C MET A 1 -28.28 16.37 102.65
N GLU A 2 -27.28 17.00 102.03
CA GLU A 2 -26.88 16.93 100.61
C GLU A 2 -27.95 17.29 99.56
N SER A 3 -28.07 18.56 99.16
CA SER A 3 -27.30 19.28 98.10
C SER A 3 -27.99 19.27 96.73
N SER A 4 -28.85 20.28 96.57
CA SER A 4 -29.03 21.21 95.43
C SER A 4 -28.99 20.73 93.97
N SER A 5 -30.10 21.06 93.30
CA SER A 5 -30.45 21.10 91.88
C SER A 5 -29.42 21.65 90.88
N SER A 6 -29.39 21.11 89.65
CA SER A 6 -29.45 21.93 88.42
C SER A 6 -29.65 21.13 87.13
N SER A 7 -30.63 21.59 86.35
CA SER A 7 -30.94 21.49 84.92
C SER A 7 -29.98 20.75 83.96
N ALA A 8 -30.59 19.93 83.10
CA ALA A 8 -30.04 19.43 81.84
C ALA A 8 -29.61 20.57 80.89
N SER A 9 -28.44 20.45 80.29
CA SER A 9 -27.93 21.35 79.25
C SER A 9 -27.58 20.60 77.97
N ALA A 10 -27.93 21.24 76.85
CA ALA A 10 -27.83 20.84 75.45
C ALA A 10 -26.38 20.57 74.96
N PRO A 11 -26.19 19.97 73.76
CA PRO A 11 -24.91 19.39 73.33
C PRO A 11 -23.89 20.46 72.91
N PRO A 12 -22.58 20.12 72.91
CA PRO A 12 -21.53 21.07 72.56
C PRO A 12 -21.61 21.48 71.08
N SER A 13 -21.34 22.77 70.87
CA SER A 13 -21.43 23.47 69.60
C SER A 13 -20.46 22.94 68.53
N VAL A 14 -20.99 22.79 67.32
CA VAL A 14 -20.22 22.50 66.11
C VAL A 14 -19.33 23.70 65.79
N ARG A 15 -18.02 23.54 65.96
CA ARG A 15 -17.03 24.48 65.44
C ARG A 15 -17.02 24.35 63.92
N ALA A 16 -17.47 25.42 63.23
CA ALA A 16 -17.42 25.50 61.78
C ALA A 16 -15.98 25.25 61.29
N GLN A 17 -15.75 24.07 60.71
CA GLN A 17 -14.54 23.80 59.96
C GLN A 17 -14.61 24.63 58.68
N GLN A 18 -13.58 25.46 58.45
CA GLN A 18 -13.41 26.18 57.21
C GLN A 18 -13.48 25.19 56.04
N PRO A 19 -14.17 25.52 54.93
CA PRO A 19 -14.22 24.64 53.78
C PRO A 19 -12.78 24.45 53.26
N LEU A 20 -12.34 23.20 53.26
CA LEU A 20 -11.13 22.76 52.56
C LEU A 20 -11.21 23.32 51.13
N ARG A 21 -10.25 24.17 50.77
CA ARG A 21 -10.11 24.66 49.40
C ARG A 21 -10.00 23.44 48.49
N ARG A 22 -11.08 23.14 47.75
CA ARG A 22 -11.00 22.29 46.57
C ARG A 22 -9.90 22.90 45.70
N ASN A 23 -8.85 22.15 45.44
CA ASN A 23 -7.95 22.45 44.34
C ASN A 23 -8.81 22.47 43.09
N THR A 24 -9.16 23.66 42.63
CA THR A 24 -9.79 23.87 41.34
C THR A 24 -8.75 23.45 40.32
N VAL A 25 -8.88 22.23 39.79
CA VAL A 25 -8.23 21.85 38.55
C VAL A 25 -8.74 22.86 37.52
N MET A 26 -7.86 23.77 37.12
CA MET A 26 -8.14 24.68 36.01
C MET A 26 -8.58 23.82 34.84
N PRO A 27 -9.68 24.15 34.13
CA PRO A 27 -10.02 23.43 32.91
C PRO A 27 -8.82 23.56 31.99
N GLN A 28 -8.14 22.45 31.67
CA GLN A 28 -7.26 22.46 30.52
C GLN A 28 -8.15 22.91 29.36
N GLN A 29 -7.81 24.03 28.73
CA GLN A 29 -8.47 24.44 27.49
C GLN A 29 -8.42 23.23 26.57
N GLU A 30 -9.57 22.63 26.28
CA GLU A 30 -9.69 21.60 25.24
C GLU A 30 -9.18 22.23 23.96
N LYS A 31 -7.94 21.93 23.60
CA LYS A 31 -7.35 22.36 22.33
C LYS A 31 -8.26 21.81 21.24
N LYS A 32 -8.67 22.67 20.29
CA LYS A 32 -9.52 22.28 19.16
C LYS A 32 -9.01 20.99 18.52
N ARG A 33 -9.84 19.95 18.54
CA ARG A 33 -9.59 18.65 17.90
C ARG A 33 -9.36 18.87 16.40
N VAL A 34 -8.28 18.32 15.85
CA VAL A 34 -8.02 18.35 14.39
C VAL A 34 -8.78 17.20 13.76
N VAL A 35 -9.38 17.49 12.60
CA VAL A 35 -10.07 16.51 11.76
C VAL A 35 -9.51 16.59 10.35
N TYR A 36 -9.49 15.46 9.68
CA TYR A 36 -9.13 15.29 8.27
C TYR A 36 -10.40 14.82 7.56
N PRO A 37 -11.20 15.74 6.99
CA PRO A 37 -12.41 15.37 6.27
C PRO A 37 -12.05 14.49 5.08
N ILE A 38 -12.85 13.44 4.87
CA ILE A 38 -12.74 12.53 3.74
C ILE A 38 -14.07 12.60 3.02
N ASP A 39 -14.03 13.00 1.75
CA ASP A 39 -15.22 13.06 0.90
C ASP A 39 -15.26 11.88 -0.09
N SER A 40 -14.13 11.20 -0.29
CA SER A 40 -14.04 10.07 -1.21
C SER A 40 -12.89 9.12 -0.87
N VAL A 41 -13.00 7.88 -1.37
CA VAL A 41 -12.00 6.83 -1.26
C VAL A 41 -11.26 6.67 -2.58
N ALA A 42 -9.93 6.67 -2.50
CA ALA A 42 -9.03 6.26 -3.57
C ALA A 42 -8.63 4.80 -3.35
N PHE A 43 -9.14 3.90 -4.19
CA PHE A 43 -8.81 2.47 -4.15
C PHE A 43 -7.65 2.19 -5.10
N LEU A 44 -6.61 1.54 -4.60
CA LEU A 44 -5.48 1.05 -5.40
C LEU A 44 -5.21 -0.41 -5.06
N GLY A 45 -5.28 -1.28 -6.06
CA GLY A 45 -4.83 -2.66 -5.91
C GLY A 45 -3.33 -2.77 -6.04
N ALA A 46 -2.71 -3.35 -5.02
CA ALA A 46 -1.28 -3.53 -4.92
C ALA A 46 -0.93 -5.00 -4.67
N GLY A 47 -1.45 -5.92 -5.49
CA GLY A 47 -1.27 -7.38 -5.40
C GLY A 47 0.17 -7.91 -5.57
N MET A 48 1.13 -7.32 -4.87
CA MET A 48 2.53 -7.73 -4.81
C MET A 48 2.64 -8.99 -3.95
N ASN A 49 3.25 -10.05 -4.48
CA ASN A 49 3.43 -11.32 -3.76
C ASN A 49 4.91 -11.76 -3.71
N ILE A 50 5.83 -10.92 -4.17
CA ILE A 50 7.27 -11.25 -4.29
C ILE A 50 8.05 -11.10 -2.99
N GLY A 51 7.43 -10.56 -1.93
CA GLY A 51 8.03 -10.43 -0.61
C GLY A 51 8.01 -11.73 0.20
N GLN A 52 7.28 -12.74 -0.27
CA GLN A 52 7.08 -14.06 0.36
C GLN A 52 6.80 -15.14 -0.71
N PRO A 53 6.76 -16.44 -0.37
CA PRO A 53 6.74 -17.50 -1.38
C PRO A 53 5.34 -17.98 -1.83
N LEU A 54 4.28 -17.69 -1.07
CA LEU A 54 2.92 -18.13 -1.36
C LEU A 54 2.27 -17.30 -2.48
N LYS A 55 1.48 -17.96 -3.31
CA LYS A 55 0.64 -17.30 -4.32
C LYS A 55 -0.77 -17.07 -3.79
N GLY A 56 -1.55 -16.27 -4.51
CA GLY A 56 -2.94 -15.98 -4.22
C GLY A 56 -3.19 -14.63 -3.54
N LEU A 57 -2.14 -13.97 -3.03
CA LEU A 57 -2.26 -12.60 -2.51
C LEU A 57 -2.46 -11.58 -3.64
N GLU A 58 -1.97 -11.88 -4.84
CA GLU A 58 -2.11 -11.03 -6.02
C GLU A 58 -3.57 -10.82 -6.45
N ILE A 59 -4.48 -11.74 -6.10
CA ILE A 59 -5.91 -11.64 -6.44
C ILE A 59 -6.75 -10.95 -5.36
N ALA A 60 -6.15 -10.56 -4.22
CA ALA A 60 -6.85 -9.88 -3.14
C ALA A 60 -7.59 -8.60 -3.58
N PRO A 61 -6.99 -7.70 -4.40
CA PRO A 61 -7.68 -6.49 -4.86
C PRO A 61 -8.96 -6.81 -5.61
N GLU A 62 -8.90 -7.76 -6.54
CA GLU A 62 -10.05 -8.19 -7.34
C GLU A 62 -11.11 -8.87 -6.48
N ALA A 63 -10.71 -9.70 -5.50
CA ALA A 63 -11.65 -10.32 -4.56
C ALA A 63 -12.41 -9.29 -3.72
N ILE A 64 -11.73 -8.23 -3.26
CA ILE A 64 -12.36 -7.14 -2.51
C ILE A 64 -13.28 -6.30 -3.41
N ARG A 65 -12.92 -6.10 -4.69
CA ARG A 65 -13.86 -5.52 -5.69
C ARG A 65 -15.11 -6.39 -5.87
N ALA A 66 -14.93 -7.70 -6.00
CA ALA A 66 -16.01 -8.67 -6.15
C ALA A 66 -16.93 -8.75 -4.92
N ALA A 67 -16.43 -8.41 -3.74
CA ALA A 67 -17.22 -8.21 -2.52
C ALA A 67 -18.02 -6.88 -2.50
N ASN A 68 -18.09 -6.19 -3.64
CA ASN A 68 -18.87 -4.96 -3.85
C ASN A 68 -18.46 -3.78 -2.95
N VAL A 69 -17.20 -3.72 -2.53
CA VAL A 69 -16.66 -2.64 -1.68
C VAL A 69 -17.03 -1.24 -2.20
N LYS A 70 -16.99 -1.00 -3.51
CA LYS A 70 -17.36 0.27 -4.15
C LYS A 70 -18.80 0.68 -3.85
N GLN A 71 -19.72 -0.25 -3.98
CA GLN A 71 -21.14 0.00 -3.75
C GLN A 71 -21.39 0.26 -2.26
N LEU A 72 -20.78 -0.55 -1.40
CA LEU A 72 -20.90 -0.44 0.05
C LEU A 72 -20.32 0.88 0.58
N VAL A 73 -19.16 1.32 0.08
CA VAL A 73 -18.56 2.62 0.40
C VAL A 73 -19.44 3.78 -0.07
N ARG A 74 -20.08 3.67 -1.24
CA ARG A 74 -21.05 4.67 -1.73
C ARG A 74 -22.30 4.75 -0.86
N LYS A 75 -22.79 3.64 -0.30
CA LYS A 75 -23.90 3.65 0.66
C LYS A 75 -23.57 4.43 1.93
N LEU A 76 -22.29 4.45 2.34
CA LEU A 76 -21.81 5.27 3.45
C LEU A 76 -21.69 6.77 3.11
N GLY A 77 -21.94 7.16 1.86
CA GLY A 77 -21.93 8.55 1.41
C GLY A 77 -20.59 9.05 0.86
N TYR A 78 -19.60 8.18 0.69
CA TYR A 78 -18.31 8.54 0.13
C TYR A 78 -18.30 8.47 -1.40
N GLY A 79 -17.58 9.40 -2.04
CA GLY A 79 -17.15 9.24 -3.43
C GLY A 79 -16.19 8.06 -3.60
N TRP A 80 -16.01 7.59 -4.84
CA TRP A 80 -15.17 6.43 -5.15
C TRP A 80 -14.34 6.66 -6.40
N HIS A 81 -13.03 6.45 -6.27
CA HIS A 81 -12.06 6.52 -7.35
C HIS A 81 -11.24 5.23 -7.36
N ASP A 82 -11.48 4.36 -8.35
CA ASP A 82 -10.69 3.15 -8.55
C ASP A 82 -9.52 3.46 -9.46
N TYR A 83 -8.29 3.28 -8.97
CA TYR A 83 -7.06 3.53 -9.73
C TYR A 83 -6.52 2.26 -10.40
N GLY A 84 -7.28 1.16 -10.35
CA GLY A 84 -6.90 -0.12 -10.91
C GLY A 84 -5.86 -0.84 -10.06
N ASP A 85 -5.22 -1.84 -10.67
CA ASP A 85 -4.16 -2.62 -10.05
C ASP A 85 -2.80 -2.22 -10.62
N LEU A 86 -1.76 -2.26 -9.79
CA LEU A 86 -0.39 -2.16 -10.23
C LEU A 86 0.05 -3.45 -10.93
N ASP A 87 0.62 -3.29 -12.13
CA ASP A 87 1.12 -4.39 -12.94
C ASP A 87 2.54 -4.81 -12.52
N PHE A 88 2.62 -5.53 -11.39
CA PHE A 88 3.89 -6.07 -10.88
C PHE A 88 4.45 -7.17 -11.79
N ASP A 89 3.59 -7.96 -12.45
CA ASP A 89 4.03 -9.01 -13.37
C ASP A 89 4.82 -8.48 -14.55
N LYS A 90 4.34 -7.39 -15.16
CA LYS A 90 5.08 -6.70 -16.23
C LYS A 90 6.40 -6.16 -15.71
N LEU A 91 6.41 -5.52 -14.53
CA LEU A 91 7.64 -5.02 -13.93
C LEU A 91 8.68 -6.14 -13.72
N ILE A 92 8.24 -7.28 -13.18
CA ILE A 92 9.08 -8.46 -12.93
C ILE A 92 9.65 -8.97 -14.26
N LYS A 93 8.78 -9.20 -15.27
CA LYS A 93 9.18 -9.64 -16.61
C LYS A 93 10.22 -8.70 -17.24
N ASP A 94 10.00 -7.39 -17.15
CA ASP A 94 10.92 -6.38 -17.70
C ASP A 94 12.29 -6.40 -16.99
N ILE A 95 12.33 -6.60 -15.67
CA ILE A 95 13.57 -6.70 -14.90
C ILE A 95 14.31 -8.00 -15.21
N GLU A 96 13.62 -9.13 -15.25
CA GLU A 96 14.22 -10.44 -15.53
C GLU A 96 14.79 -10.53 -16.95
N GLN A 97 14.08 -9.98 -17.95
CA GLN A 97 14.57 -9.88 -19.33
C GLN A 97 15.86 -9.06 -19.42
N LYS A 98 15.96 -7.95 -18.68
CA LYS A 98 17.18 -7.12 -18.63
C LYS A 98 18.34 -7.81 -17.92
N ARG A 99 18.07 -8.68 -16.95
CA ARG A 99 19.10 -9.44 -16.22
C ARG A 99 19.62 -10.65 -16.98
N SER A 100 18.85 -11.19 -17.92
CA SER A 100 19.24 -12.35 -18.75
C SER A 100 19.47 -11.98 -20.22
N PRO A 101 20.57 -11.29 -20.58
CA PRO A 101 20.92 -11.13 -21.99
C PRO A 101 21.46 -12.47 -22.50
N ARG A 102 20.57 -13.27 -23.13
CA ARG A 102 20.74 -14.60 -23.75
C ARG A 102 20.29 -15.78 -22.89
N LEU A 103 19.01 -16.08 -23.00
CA LEU A 103 18.51 -17.45 -22.95
C LEU A 103 17.73 -17.70 -24.24
N SER A 104 17.96 -18.84 -24.89
CA SER A 104 17.32 -19.18 -26.17
C SER A 104 15.79 -19.23 -26.02
N PRO A 105 15.03 -18.92 -27.09
CA PRO A 105 13.56 -18.82 -27.04
C PRO A 105 12.84 -20.09 -26.55
N THR A 106 13.53 -21.22 -26.47
CA THR A 106 13.02 -22.48 -25.92
C THR A 106 12.84 -22.48 -24.39
N SER A 107 13.67 -21.77 -23.64
CA SER A 107 13.60 -21.76 -22.16
C SER A 107 12.55 -20.77 -21.61
N ASN A 108 12.30 -19.66 -22.30
CA ASN A 108 11.18 -18.76 -22.00
C ASN A 108 9.84 -19.40 -22.35
N ALA A 109 9.78 -20.27 -23.36
CA ALA A 109 8.57 -21.04 -23.65
C ALA A 109 8.26 -22.05 -22.54
N GLU A 110 9.28 -22.69 -21.96
CA GLU A 110 9.10 -23.61 -20.82
C GLU A 110 8.69 -22.87 -19.54
N LEU A 111 9.35 -21.76 -19.18
CA LEU A 111 8.98 -20.91 -18.03
C LEU A 111 7.59 -20.28 -18.17
N ASN A 112 7.24 -19.76 -19.36
CA ASN A 112 5.90 -19.28 -19.64
C ASN A 112 4.88 -20.43 -19.69
N SER A 113 5.25 -21.64 -20.13
CA SER A 113 4.34 -22.79 -20.07
C SER A 113 4.10 -23.25 -18.64
N VAL A 114 5.09 -23.18 -17.75
CA VAL A 114 4.92 -23.52 -16.32
C VAL A 114 4.11 -22.43 -15.60
N HIS A 115 4.28 -21.15 -15.97
CA HIS A 115 3.50 -20.05 -15.41
C HIS A 115 2.05 -20.04 -15.93
N ASN A 116 1.83 -20.31 -17.22
CA ASN A 116 0.51 -20.46 -17.81
C ASN A 116 -0.16 -21.76 -17.35
N GLN A 117 0.58 -22.85 -17.18
CA GLN A 117 0.04 -24.08 -16.60
C GLN A 117 -0.35 -23.87 -15.14
N ALA A 118 0.43 -23.14 -14.33
CA ALA A 118 0.02 -22.78 -12.97
C ALA A 118 -1.17 -21.82 -12.93
N HIS A 119 -1.31 -20.91 -13.91
CA HIS A 119 -2.47 -20.03 -14.08
C HIS A 119 -3.72 -20.79 -14.58
N ASP A 120 -3.55 -21.74 -15.48
CA ASP A 120 -4.60 -22.62 -16.01
C ASP A 120 -4.99 -23.69 -14.99
N ASP A 121 -4.06 -24.15 -14.15
CA ASP A 121 -4.28 -25.03 -13.00
C ASP A 121 -4.95 -24.25 -11.87
N LEU A 122 -4.61 -22.97 -11.65
CA LEU A 122 -5.30 -22.08 -10.71
C LEU A 122 -6.70 -21.72 -11.21
N CYS A 123 -6.87 -21.45 -12.52
CA CYS A 123 -8.18 -21.32 -13.15
C CYS A 123 -8.94 -22.66 -13.11
N GLY A 124 -8.23 -23.79 -13.16
CA GLY A 124 -8.73 -25.15 -13.00
C GLY A 124 -9.11 -25.48 -11.56
N LEU A 125 -8.42 -24.91 -10.57
CA LEU A 125 -8.67 -25.00 -9.11
C LEU A 125 -9.77 -24.04 -8.66
N LEU A 126 -9.88 -22.86 -9.28
CA LEU A 126 -11.04 -21.96 -9.16
C LEU A 126 -12.28 -22.54 -9.86
N GLN A 127 -12.07 -23.34 -10.93
CA GLN A 127 -13.07 -24.27 -11.46
C GLN A 127 -13.22 -25.54 -10.59
N GLY A 128 -12.32 -25.75 -9.64
CA GLY A 128 -12.11 -26.98 -8.87
C GLY A 128 -12.64 -26.96 -7.43
N GLU A 129 -12.87 -25.79 -6.83
CA GLU A 129 -13.50 -25.71 -5.49
C GLU A 129 -14.70 -24.76 -5.39
N ILE A 130 -15.15 -24.15 -6.49
CA ILE A 130 -16.59 -23.93 -6.70
C ILE A 130 -17.07 -25.03 -7.62
N THR A 131 -17.36 -26.19 -7.03
CA THR A 131 -17.95 -27.29 -7.80
C THR A 131 -19.21 -26.80 -8.50
N LYS A 132 -19.47 -27.27 -9.73
CA LYS A 132 -20.76 -27.07 -10.42
C LYS A 132 -21.95 -27.37 -9.48
N LYS A 133 -21.76 -28.28 -8.52
CA LYS A 133 -22.70 -28.61 -7.44
C LYS A 133 -22.94 -27.46 -6.45
N ASN A 134 -21.92 -26.70 -6.05
CA ASN A 134 -22.04 -25.50 -5.22
C ASN A 134 -22.72 -24.36 -5.99
N PHE A 135 -22.38 -24.18 -7.27
CA PHE A 135 -23.08 -23.24 -8.15
C PHE A 135 -24.54 -23.63 -8.40
N ASP A 136 -24.83 -24.90 -8.69
CA ASP A 136 -26.19 -25.39 -8.95
C ASP A 136 -27.06 -25.33 -7.69
N ARG A 137 -26.46 -25.52 -6.50
CA ARG A 137 -27.10 -25.28 -5.21
C ARG A 137 -27.48 -23.81 -5.04
N TRP A 138 -26.51 -22.90 -5.18
CA TRP A 138 -26.75 -21.45 -5.17
C TRP A 138 -27.82 -21.04 -6.19
N ARG A 139 -27.75 -21.56 -7.42
CA ARG A 139 -28.71 -21.31 -8.50
C ARG A 139 -30.13 -21.73 -8.11
N SER A 140 -30.28 -22.89 -7.44
CA SER A 140 -31.57 -23.39 -6.98
C SER A 140 -32.14 -22.58 -5.82
N GLU A 141 -31.29 -22.15 -4.89
CA GLU A 141 -31.67 -21.38 -3.69
C GLU A 141 -32.01 -19.92 -4.06
N ALA A 142 -31.32 -19.35 -5.06
CA ALA A 142 -31.54 -17.99 -5.58
C ALA A 142 -32.66 -17.90 -6.64
N GLY A 143 -33.30 -19.02 -7.02
CA GLY A 143 -34.40 -19.04 -8.00
C GLY A 143 -34.02 -18.56 -9.41
N THR A 144 -32.73 -18.58 -9.76
CA THR A 144 -32.20 -17.97 -10.98
C THR A 144 -32.07 -18.98 -12.13
N LYS A 145 -32.38 -18.54 -13.36
CA LYS A 145 -32.19 -19.36 -14.57
C LYS A 145 -30.76 -19.33 -15.12
N LEU A 146 -29.83 -18.62 -14.44
CA LEU A 146 -28.44 -18.43 -14.88
C LEU A 146 -27.66 -19.76 -14.97
N SER A 147 -27.03 -20.04 -16.11
CA SER A 147 -26.21 -21.24 -16.28
C SER A 147 -24.78 -21.04 -15.76
N PHE A 148 -24.10 -22.12 -15.39
CA PHE A 148 -22.73 -22.05 -14.86
C PHE A 148 -21.75 -21.39 -15.82
N GLY A 149 -21.87 -21.70 -17.12
CA GLY A 149 -21.06 -21.08 -18.17
C GLY A 149 -21.36 -19.58 -18.34
N GLU A 150 -22.62 -19.17 -18.20
CA GLU A 150 -23.03 -17.75 -18.29
C GLU A 150 -22.53 -16.93 -17.09
N TRP A 151 -22.50 -17.54 -15.90
CA TRP A 151 -21.93 -16.93 -14.68
C TRP A 151 -20.41 -16.75 -14.80
N LEU A 152 -19.68 -17.78 -15.25
CA LEU A 152 -18.24 -17.69 -15.53
C LEU A 152 -17.93 -16.66 -16.62
N ARG A 153 -18.75 -16.59 -17.67
CA ARG A 153 -18.62 -15.59 -18.73
C ARG A 153 -18.77 -14.17 -18.19
N ARG A 154 -19.74 -13.91 -17.31
CA ARG A 154 -19.93 -12.60 -16.67
C ARG A 154 -18.78 -12.20 -15.74
N MET A 155 -18.18 -13.17 -15.03
CA MET A 155 -16.97 -12.92 -14.25
C MET A 155 -15.79 -12.49 -15.13
N LYS A 156 -15.68 -13.07 -16.34
CA LYS A 156 -14.66 -12.71 -17.34
C LYS A 156 -14.95 -11.40 -18.07
N GLU A 157 -16.21 -11.06 -18.30
CA GLU A 157 -16.62 -9.84 -19.01
C GLU A 157 -16.45 -8.58 -18.16
N ASN A 158 -16.59 -8.67 -16.84
CA ASN A 158 -16.30 -7.56 -15.93
C ASN A 158 -14.79 -7.26 -15.79
N THR A 159 -13.91 -8.16 -16.23
CA THR A 159 -12.45 -7.97 -16.27
C THR A 159 -11.95 -7.42 -17.62
N LEU A 160 -12.83 -7.32 -18.63
CA LEU A 160 -12.50 -6.98 -20.01
C LEU A 160 -13.40 -5.86 -20.58
N GLU A 161 -13.59 -4.78 -19.81
CA GLU A 161 -13.96 -3.46 -20.37
C GLU A 161 -12.80 -2.48 -20.26
N SER A 162 -11.64 -2.84 -20.81
CA SER A 162 -10.64 -1.88 -21.29
C SER A 162 -9.79 -2.50 -22.39
N GLY A 163 -10.14 -2.20 -23.65
CA GLY A 163 -9.27 -2.44 -24.80
C GLY A 163 -9.92 -3.25 -25.93
N SER A 164 -10.56 -2.55 -26.86
CA SER A 164 -10.96 -3.10 -28.15
C SER A 164 -9.72 -3.33 -29.05
N ALA A 165 -9.54 -4.55 -29.52
CA ALA A 165 -8.85 -4.84 -30.78
C ALA A 165 -9.45 -6.14 -31.37
N GLU A 166 -10.11 -6.02 -32.52
CA GLU A 166 -10.58 -7.19 -33.27
C GLU A 166 -9.41 -8.00 -33.85
N PRO A 167 -9.49 -9.34 -33.84
CA PRO A 167 -8.74 -10.16 -34.76
C PRO A 167 -9.63 -10.66 -35.90
N LEU A 168 -9.09 -10.50 -37.11
CA LEU A 168 -9.51 -11.06 -38.38
C LEU A 168 -9.82 -12.57 -38.27
N SER A 169 -11.07 -12.94 -38.56
CA SER A 169 -11.51 -14.33 -38.69
C SER A 169 -11.14 -14.90 -40.06
N GLY A 170 -10.54 -16.08 -40.09
CA GLY A 170 -10.33 -16.86 -41.30
C GLY A 170 -9.96 -18.30 -40.98
N GLU A 171 -10.89 -19.08 -40.42
CA GLU A 171 -10.84 -20.54 -40.51
C GLU A 171 -11.98 -21.01 -41.43
N ALA A 172 -11.56 -21.65 -42.51
CA ALA A 172 -12.39 -22.40 -43.42
C ALA A 172 -12.72 -23.74 -42.78
N ASP A 173 -14.00 -24.11 -42.74
CA ASP A 173 -14.40 -25.47 -42.43
C ASP A 173 -15.32 -26.01 -43.54
N LEU A 174 -14.88 -27.13 -44.10
CA LEU A 174 -15.55 -27.90 -45.14
C LEU A 174 -16.84 -28.52 -44.58
N LYS A 175 -17.99 -28.26 -45.21
CA LYS A 175 -19.00 -29.32 -45.46
C LYS A 175 -19.66 -29.16 -46.82
N ASN A 176 -19.53 -30.22 -47.62
CA ASN A 176 -20.27 -30.55 -48.83
C ASN A 176 -21.79 -30.37 -48.63
N SER A 177 -22.48 -29.73 -49.57
CA SER A 177 -23.22 -30.44 -50.64
C SER A 177 -24.35 -29.58 -51.24
N THR A 178 -24.39 -29.65 -52.59
CA THR A 178 -25.57 -29.60 -53.47
C THR A 178 -26.29 -28.27 -53.77
N SER A 179 -26.33 -28.04 -55.09
CA SER A 179 -27.44 -27.51 -55.92
C SER A 179 -27.78 -26.01 -55.90
N SER A 180 -27.23 -25.35 -56.93
CA SER A 180 -27.94 -24.65 -58.01
C SER A 180 -29.07 -23.65 -57.69
N SER A 181 -28.77 -22.42 -58.13
CA SER A 181 -29.61 -21.53 -58.95
C SER A 181 -30.84 -20.89 -58.33
N SER A 182 -30.81 -19.56 -58.32
CA SER A 182 -31.70 -18.66 -59.07
C SER A 182 -32.33 -17.53 -58.25
N ASN A 183 -32.32 -16.38 -58.90
CA ASN A 183 -33.27 -15.28 -58.86
C ASN A 183 -33.16 -14.17 -57.80
N THR A 184 -32.50 -13.10 -58.25
CA THR A 184 -33.02 -11.73 -58.48
C THR A 184 -34.16 -11.17 -57.61
N THR A 185 -33.84 -9.95 -57.16
CA THR A 185 -34.61 -8.68 -57.15
C THR A 185 -35.49 -8.28 -55.97
N SER A 186 -35.25 -7.00 -55.61
CA SER A 186 -36.17 -5.97 -55.09
C SER A 186 -36.24 -5.84 -53.55
N ASN A 187 -36.31 -4.65 -52.95
CA ASN A 187 -36.04 -3.27 -53.37
C ASN A 187 -36.07 -2.38 -52.10
N ILE A 188 -35.42 -1.22 -52.20
CA ILE A 188 -35.79 0.09 -51.63
C ILE A 188 -35.40 0.49 -50.17
N SER A 189 -34.59 1.57 -50.16
CA SER A 189 -34.44 2.70 -49.21
C SER A 189 -33.84 2.40 -47.81
N SER A 190 -32.95 3.22 -47.24
CA SER A 190 -32.85 4.68 -47.32
C SER A 190 -31.42 5.21 -47.07
N ALA A 191 -31.02 6.16 -47.92
CA ALA A 191 -30.20 7.36 -47.69
C ALA A 191 -29.10 7.35 -46.60
N ARG A 192 -27.84 7.25 -47.08
CA ARG A 192 -26.69 7.99 -46.54
C ARG A 192 -26.34 9.12 -47.51
N LYS A 193 -25.97 10.27 -46.97
CA LYS A 193 -25.24 11.38 -47.60
C LYS A 193 -24.21 11.82 -46.56
N ASP A 194 -22.90 11.71 -46.79
CA ASP A 194 -22.00 12.52 -47.65
C ASP A 194 -20.98 13.09 -46.64
N PHE A 195 -19.67 13.28 -46.83
CA PHE A 195 -18.79 13.33 -47.99
C PHE A 195 -17.34 13.17 -47.44
N VAL A 196 -16.52 12.24 -47.95
CA VAL A 196 -15.38 12.43 -48.90
C VAL A 196 -14.06 12.94 -48.30
N VAL A 197 -13.08 12.04 -48.40
CA VAL A 197 -11.63 12.26 -48.39
C VAL A 197 -11.19 12.61 -49.82
N VAL A 198 -10.30 13.60 -49.98
CA VAL A 198 -9.61 13.87 -51.25
C VAL A 198 -8.13 13.53 -51.09
N SER A 199 -7.66 12.60 -51.92
CA SER A 199 -6.26 12.35 -52.26
C SER A 199 -5.86 13.19 -53.47
N SER A 200 -4.61 13.64 -53.56
CA SER A 200 -3.98 13.90 -54.87
C SER A 200 -2.47 13.71 -54.84
N ALA A 201 -1.95 13.32 -56.00
CA ALA A 201 -0.72 12.58 -56.24
C ALA A 201 0.41 13.39 -56.91
N ALA A 202 1.56 12.71 -57.05
CA ALA A 202 2.63 12.83 -58.05
C ALA A 202 3.63 14.02 -57.98
N SER A 203 4.95 13.74 -58.01
CA SER A 203 5.76 13.64 -59.24
C SER A 203 7.28 13.60 -58.96
N ASP A 204 8.01 12.86 -59.81
CA ASP A 204 9.48 12.74 -59.87
C ASP A 204 10.23 14.06 -60.16
N GLY A 205 11.51 14.14 -59.78
CA GLY A 205 12.43 15.20 -60.24
C GLY A 205 13.84 15.15 -59.65
N SER A 206 14.82 14.86 -60.51
CA SER A 206 16.27 14.88 -60.31
C SER A 206 16.87 16.22 -59.86
N GLY A 207 17.98 16.21 -59.11
CA GLY A 207 18.85 17.40 -58.95
C GLY A 207 19.95 17.25 -57.91
N SER A 208 21.18 17.60 -58.30
CA SER A 208 22.43 17.42 -57.56
C SER A 208 22.85 18.70 -56.79
N ALA A 209 23.58 18.47 -55.69
CA ALA A 209 24.71 19.26 -55.15
C ALA A 209 24.50 20.46 -54.17
N VAL A 210 25.25 20.32 -53.07
CA VAL A 210 25.91 21.30 -52.17
C VAL A 210 25.08 22.04 -51.10
N GLY A 211 25.51 21.90 -49.82
CA GLY A 211 25.15 22.84 -48.75
C GLY A 211 25.27 22.29 -47.31
N ASP A 212 26.52 22.16 -46.83
CA ASP A 212 27.04 22.41 -45.48
C ASP A 212 26.21 22.29 -44.16
N HIS A 213 26.92 21.68 -43.19
CA HIS A 213 27.00 21.95 -41.74
C HIS A 213 26.06 21.30 -40.70
N GLU A 214 26.76 20.65 -39.75
CA GLU A 214 26.48 20.39 -38.32
C GLU A 214 25.54 19.25 -37.90
N LYS A 215 26.15 18.06 -37.76
CA LYS A 215 25.79 17.04 -36.76
C LYS A 215 26.52 17.36 -35.45
N THR A 216 25.82 17.85 -34.44
CA THR A 216 26.27 17.77 -33.04
C THR A 216 25.80 16.44 -32.44
N THR A 217 26.76 15.61 -32.10
CA THR A 217 26.60 14.39 -31.31
C THR A 217 26.73 14.76 -29.83
N LEU A 218 25.65 14.59 -29.07
CA LEU A 218 25.67 14.60 -27.61
C LEU A 218 25.00 13.32 -27.12
N GLU A 219 25.68 12.19 -27.33
CA GLU A 219 25.47 10.95 -26.58
C GLU A 219 26.83 10.53 -26.04
N ASN A 220 27.09 10.88 -24.79
CA ASN A 220 28.10 10.26 -23.94
C ASN A 220 27.67 10.54 -22.49
N GLU A 221 26.59 9.88 -22.06
CA GLU A 221 26.37 9.70 -20.63
C GLU A 221 27.45 8.75 -20.09
N ASP A 222 28.08 9.20 -19.02
CA ASP A 222 29.33 8.72 -18.45
C ASP A 222 29.23 7.30 -17.86
N ARG A 223 29.75 6.30 -18.60
CA ARG A 223 29.90 4.90 -18.16
C ARG A 223 30.69 4.72 -16.85
N SER A 224 31.44 5.73 -16.38
CA SER A 224 32.26 5.60 -15.17
C SER A 224 31.46 5.69 -13.86
N THR A 225 30.27 6.31 -13.88
CA THR A 225 29.40 6.47 -12.70
C THR A 225 28.54 5.23 -12.39
N GLN A 226 28.27 4.37 -13.39
CA GLN A 226 27.44 3.18 -13.20
C GLN A 226 28.17 1.99 -12.58
N GLN A 227 29.49 1.86 -12.78
CA GLN A 227 30.27 0.73 -12.27
C GLN A 227 30.35 0.65 -10.74
N PRO A 228 30.56 1.75 -9.99
CA PRO A 228 30.61 1.71 -8.52
C PRO A 228 29.27 1.31 -7.88
N LEU A 229 28.15 1.78 -8.44
CA LEU A 229 26.79 1.45 -7.99
C LEU A 229 26.45 -0.02 -8.22
N GLN A 230 26.84 -0.57 -9.37
CA GLN A 230 26.64 -1.99 -9.68
C GLN A 230 27.42 -2.90 -8.73
N PHE A 231 28.68 -2.55 -8.43
CA PHE A 231 29.54 -3.29 -7.51
C PHE A 231 29.03 -3.27 -6.06
N ALA A 232 28.56 -2.11 -5.57
CA ALA A 232 27.97 -1.99 -4.22
C ALA A 232 26.69 -2.83 -4.06
N LYS A 233 25.88 -2.95 -5.12
CA LYS A 233 24.69 -3.81 -5.12
C LYS A 233 25.05 -5.29 -5.03
N GLU A 234 26.08 -5.73 -5.76
CA GLU A 234 26.55 -7.12 -5.70
C GLU A 234 27.11 -7.49 -4.32
N GLU A 235 27.79 -6.57 -3.64
CA GLU A 235 28.23 -6.77 -2.25
C GLU A 235 27.06 -6.85 -1.27
N TYR A 236 26.01 -6.02 -1.45
CA TYR A 236 24.82 -6.08 -0.62
C TYR A 236 24.15 -7.46 -0.70
N PHE A 237 23.94 -7.99 -1.91
CA PHE A 237 23.32 -9.31 -2.10
C PHE A 237 24.18 -10.46 -1.56
N LYS A 238 25.51 -10.30 -1.51
CA LYS A 238 26.39 -11.28 -0.86
C LYS A 238 26.31 -11.21 0.68
N LYS A 239 26.09 -10.02 1.23
CA LYS A 239 26.05 -9.77 2.68
C LYS A 239 24.70 -10.17 3.29
N TYR A 240 23.60 -9.96 2.59
CA TYR A 240 22.24 -10.17 3.12
C TYR A 240 21.44 -11.17 2.28
N PRO A 241 21.01 -12.29 2.87
CA PRO A 241 20.23 -13.32 2.18
C PRO A 241 18.73 -12.94 2.19
N VAL A 242 18.36 -11.89 1.46
CA VAL A 242 16.96 -11.48 1.29
C VAL A 242 16.48 -11.92 -0.10
N ASP A 243 15.43 -12.73 -0.13
CA ASP A 243 14.87 -13.28 -1.35
C ASP A 243 14.19 -12.20 -2.20
N ASN A 244 14.25 -12.37 -3.52
CA ASN A 244 13.64 -11.49 -4.51
C ASN A 244 13.96 -9.99 -4.37
N LEU A 245 14.96 -9.61 -3.58
CA LEU A 245 15.17 -8.22 -3.19
C LEU A 245 15.43 -7.28 -4.38
N HIS A 246 16.00 -7.81 -5.45
CA HIS A 246 16.19 -7.10 -6.72
C HIS A 246 14.88 -6.74 -7.45
N LEU A 247 13.77 -7.40 -7.12
CA LEU A 247 12.41 -7.13 -7.60
C LEU A 247 11.65 -6.27 -6.58
N VAL A 248 11.80 -6.57 -5.28
CA VAL A 248 11.07 -5.91 -4.18
C VAL A 248 11.32 -4.39 -4.17
N GLY A 249 12.58 -3.95 -4.30
CA GLY A 249 12.88 -2.52 -4.30
C GLY A 249 12.22 -1.74 -5.44
N PRO A 250 12.38 -2.16 -6.71
CA PRO A 250 11.66 -1.56 -7.84
C PRO A 250 10.13 -1.60 -7.70
N ALA A 251 9.57 -2.71 -7.22
CA ALA A 251 8.12 -2.85 -7.01
C ALA A 251 7.61 -1.89 -5.94
N CYS A 252 8.32 -1.80 -4.80
CA CYS A 252 8.03 -0.82 -3.76
C CYS A 252 8.10 0.61 -4.30
N LYS A 253 9.12 0.93 -5.11
CA LYS A 253 9.22 2.26 -5.72
C LYS A 253 8.02 2.58 -6.60
N LEU A 254 7.58 1.64 -7.45
CA LEU A 254 6.42 1.81 -8.31
C LEU A 254 5.16 2.13 -7.48
N LEU A 255 4.93 1.37 -6.41
CA LEU A 255 3.80 1.60 -5.51
C LEU A 255 3.91 2.95 -4.77
N HIS A 256 5.08 3.28 -4.23
CA HIS A 256 5.33 4.56 -3.57
C HIS A 256 4.99 5.74 -4.50
N ASP A 257 5.51 5.71 -5.73
CA ASP A 257 5.28 6.78 -6.70
C ASP A 257 3.79 6.90 -7.03
N ARG A 258 3.11 5.76 -7.21
CA ARG A 258 1.69 5.73 -7.53
C ARG A 258 0.82 6.30 -6.41
N VAL A 259 1.05 5.90 -5.16
CA VAL A 259 0.32 6.42 -3.99
C VAL A 259 0.53 7.92 -3.85
N LEU A 260 1.79 8.38 -3.99
CA LEU A 260 2.14 9.78 -3.88
C LEU A 260 1.48 10.62 -4.99
N ASP A 261 1.45 10.12 -6.23
CA ASP A 261 0.81 10.80 -7.35
C ASP A 261 -0.71 10.91 -7.17
N ILE A 262 -1.37 9.84 -6.70
CA ILE A 262 -2.81 9.85 -6.40
C ILE A 262 -3.13 10.93 -5.35
N GLN A 263 -2.41 10.93 -4.22
CA GLN A 263 -2.65 11.85 -3.13
C GLN A 263 -2.29 13.31 -3.48
N ARG A 264 -1.34 13.53 -4.39
CA ARG A 264 -1.03 14.87 -4.91
C ARG A 264 -2.07 15.37 -5.92
N ALA A 265 -2.61 14.47 -6.74
CA ALA A 265 -3.61 14.82 -7.75
C ALA A 265 -4.95 15.20 -7.11
N MET A 266 -5.33 14.51 -6.02
CA MET A 266 -6.55 14.81 -5.28
C MET A 266 -6.31 14.70 -3.77
N PRO A 267 -5.85 15.79 -3.12
CA PRO A 267 -5.60 15.80 -1.69
C PRO A 267 -6.87 15.59 -0.86
N GLY A 268 -6.74 14.90 0.27
CA GLY A 268 -7.85 14.69 1.22
C GLY A 268 -8.75 13.49 0.91
N GLN A 269 -8.43 12.71 -0.12
CA GLN A 269 -9.04 11.38 -0.31
C GLN A 269 -8.47 10.39 0.70
N PHE A 270 -9.32 9.51 1.21
CA PHE A 270 -8.86 8.36 1.97
C PHE A 270 -8.15 7.38 1.03
N MET A 271 -6.86 7.14 1.27
CA MET A 271 -6.08 6.19 0.48
C MET A 271 -6.33 4.77 1.00
N LEU A 272 -6.96 3.93 0.19
CA LEU A 272 -7.13 2.51 0.46
C LEU A 272 -6.24 1.70 -0.48
N THR A 273 -5.18 1.11 0.07
CA THR A 273 -4.33 0.15 -0.63
C THR A 273 -4.77 -1.26 -0.26
N VAL A 274 -5.05 -2.12 -1.24
CA VAL A 274 -5.47 -3.50 -1.00
C VAL A 274 -4.48 -4.48 -1.61
N GLY A 275 -4.14 -5.52 -0.86
CA GLY A 275 -3.17 -6.55 -1.22
C GLY A 275 -1.73 -6.01 -1.23
N GLY A 276 -0.72 -6.81 -1.55
CA GLY A 276 -0.66 -8.26 -1.51
C GLY A 276 -0.04 -8.65 -0.19
N ASP A 277 1.19 -9.14 -0.21
CA ASP A 277 1.96 -9.36 1.01
C ASP A 277 2.31 -8.04 1.74
N HIS A 278 2.68 -8.11 3.02
CA HIS A 278 2.86 -6.92 3.86
C HIS A 278 4.05 -6.02 3.44
N SER A 279 4.85 -6.43 2.45
CA SER A 279 5.90 -5.59 1.87
C SER A 279 5.37 -4.26 1.32
N VAL A 280 4.08 -4.20 0.95
CA VAL A 280 3.41 -2.98 0.46
C VAL A 280 3.37 -1.85 1.49
N ALA A 281 3.48 -2.15 2.79
CA ALA A 281 3.40 -1.12 3.83
C ALA A 281 4.58 -0.15 3.79
N CYS A 282 5.77 -0.61 3.43
CA CYS A 282 6.94 0.26 3.34
C CYS A 282 6.75 1.43 2.35
N PRO A 283 6.37 1.18 1.08
CA PRO A 283 6.15 2.26 0.12
C PRO A 283 4.90 3.11 0.38
N THR A 284 3.80 2.53 0.88
CA THR A 284 2.57 3.27 1.20
C THR A 284 2.81 4.24 2.35
N ILE A 285 3.40 3.79 3.46
CA ILE A 285 3.75 4.63 4.62
C ILE A 285 4.69 5.75 4.19
N THR A 286 5.70 5.43 3.37
CA THR A 286 6.68 6.43 2.91
C THR A 286 6.03 7.49 2.01
N ALA A 287 5.11 7.10 1.14
CA ALA A 287 4.37 8.03 0.30
C ALA A 287 3.42 8.90 1.15
N MET A 288 2.67 8.30 2.06
CA MET A 288 1.74 9.01 2.94
C MET A 288 2.47 9.95 3.90
N GLN A 289 3.65 9.61 4.39
CA GLN A 289 4.48 10.49 5.23
C GLN A 289 4.93 11.74 4.48
N LYS A 290 5.17 11.67 3.16
CA LYS A 290 5.47 12.85 2.33
C LYS A 290 4.27 13.79 2.17
N VAL A 291 3.05 13.25 2.24
CA VAL A 291 1.80 14.03 2.23
C VAL A 291 1.49 14.58 3.62
N TYR A 292 1.78 13.79 4.65
CA TYR A 292 1.48 14.05 6.05
C TYR A 292 2.76 13.91 6.91
N PRO A 293 3.56 14.97 7.07
CA PRO A 293 4.87 14.89 7.74
C PRO A 293 4.84 14.44 9.21
N ASP A 294 3.69 14.59 9.89
CA ASP A 294 3.46 14.17 11.27
C ASP A 294 2.63 12.88 11.38
N LEU A 295 2.59 12.05 10.33
CA LEU A 295 1.86 10.78 10.29
C LEU A 295 2.16 9.87 11.49
N CYS A 296 1.11 9.26 12.04
CA CYS A 296 1.16 8.18 13.02
C CYS A 296 0.79 6.86 12.35
N ILE A 297 1.41 5.76 12.79
CA ILE A 297 1.13 4.42 12.28
C ILE A 297 0.47 3.60 13.40
N LEU A 298 -0.67 3.00 13.07
CA LEU A 298 -1.20 1.87 13.84
C LEU A 298 -1.06 0.62 12.96
N TRP A 299 -0.36 -0.38 13.48
CA TRP A 299 -0.06 -1.63 12.79
C TRP A 299 -0.79 -2.78 13.50
N ILE A 300 -1.69 -3.45 12.78
CA ILE A 300 -2.49 -4.56 13.32
C ILE A 300 -1.98 -5.84 12.67
N ASP A 301 -1.45 -6.75 13.49
CA ASP A 301 -0.67 -7.89 12.99
C ASP A 301 -0.43 -8.92 14.11
N ALA A 302 -0.28 -10.19 13.73
CA ALA A 302 0.21 -11.24 14.63
C ALA A 302 1.72 -11.16 14.86
N HIS A 303 2.45 -10.63 13.88
CA HIS A 303 3.89 -10.59 13.74
C HIS A 303 4.45 -9.18 13.95
N GLY A 304 5.77 -9.10 14.11
CA GLY A 304 6.45 -7.83 14.34
C GLY A 304 6.81 -7.11 13.06
N ASP A 305 6.94 -7.83 11.94
CA ASP A 305 7.39 -7.32 10.64
C ASP A 305 8.61 -6.40 10.69
N CYS A 306 9.44 -6.63 11.71
CA CYS A 306 10.52 -5.76 12.13
C CYS A 306 11.86 -6.50 12.21
N ASN A 307 11.95 -7.63 11.50
CA ASN A 307 13.24 -8.18 11.16
C ASN A 307 14.03 -7.22 10.26
N THR A 308 15.35 -7.24 10.44
CA THR A 308 16.29 -6.62 9.50
C THR A 308 16.79 -7.69 8.51
N PRO A 309 17.40 -7.30 7.37
CA PRO A 309 18.05 -8.23 6.45
C PRO A 309 19.10 -9.13 7.10
N LYS A 310 19.65 -8.72 8.26
CA LYS A 310 20.63 -9.48 9.03
C LYS A 310 19.99 -10.45 10.02
N SER A 311 18.81 -10.11 10.56
CA SER A 311 18.17 -10.88 11.63
C SER A 311 17.11 -11.85 11.14
N SER A 312 16.54 -11.61 9.95
CA SER A 312 15.45 -12.42 9.41
C SER A 312 15.85 -13.89 9.30
N PRO A 313 15.06 -14.82 9.86
CA PRO A 313 15.30 -16.25 9.72
C PRO A 313 14.90 -16.78 8.34
N SER A 314 13.95 -16.13 7.65
CA SER A 314 13.38 -16.57 6.39
C SER A 314 14.00 -15.91 5.17
N GLY A 315 14.52 -14.68 5.31
CA GLY A 315 14.96 -13.88 4.16
C GLY A 315 13.80 -13.26 3.36
N HIS A 316 12.55 -13.43 3.79
CA HIS A 316 11.37 -12.87 3.12
C HIS A 316 11.14 -11.42 3.56
N TYR A 317 11.03 -10.50 2.60
CA TYR A 317 10.94 -9.07 2.89
C TYR A 317 9.61 -8.69 3.56
N HIS A 318 8.54 -9.47 3.40
CA HIS A 318 7.25 -9.16 4.04
C HIS A 318 7.34 -9.09 5.58
N GLY A 319 8.29 -9.80 6.21
CA GLY A 319 8.55 -9.72 7.65
C GLY A 319 9.56 -8.64 8.06
N MET A 320 9.88 -7.69 7.18
CA MET A 320 10.84 -6.60 7.41
C MET A 320 10.35 -5.15 7.20
N PRO A 321 9.13 -4.85 6.66
CA PRO A 321 8.77 -3.50 6.24
C PRO A 321 8.70 -2.52 7.41
N ALA A 322 8.25 -2.94 8.60
CA ALA A 322 8.16 -2.06 9.76
C ALA A 322 9.56 -1.61 10.23
N ALA A 323 10.53 -2.53 10.30
CA ALA A 323 11.92 -2.19 10.59
C ALA A 323 12.51 -1.25 9.52
N HIS A 324 12.14 -1.43 8.26
CA HIS A 324 12.66 -0.59 7.18
C HIS A 324 12.17 0.86 7.31
N VAL A 325 10.87 1.08 7.54
CA VAL A 325 10.32 2.44 7.72
C VAL A 325 10.77 3.10 9.02
N MET A 326 11.10 2.31 10.05
CA MET A 326 11.70 2.80 11.29
C MET A 326 13.22 3.04 11.19
N GLY A 327 13.83 2.74 10.04
CA GLY A 327 15.26 2.98 9.79
C GLY A 327 16.18 2.05 10.59
N TRP A 328 15.75 0.81 10.86
CA TRP A 328 16.54 -0.19 11.60
C TRP A 328 17.52 -0.97 10.71
N PHE A 329 17.43 -0.82 9.40
CA PHE A 329 18.36 -1.45 8.46
C PHE A 329 19.72 -0.74 8.50
N GLU A 330 20.82 -1.49 8.43
CA GLU A 330 22.16 -0.91 8.36
C GLU A 330 22.32 -0.05 7.09
N HIS A 331 21.85 -0.56 5.95
CA HIS A 331 21.88 0.10 4.65
C HIS A 331 20.57 -0.16 3.89
N HIS A 332 20.20 0.75 2.98
CA HIS A 332 19.05 0.49 2.12
C HIS A 332 19.32 -0.70 1.20
N PRO A 333 18.32 -1.57 0.99
CA PRO A 333 18.39 -2.57 -0.05
C PRO A 333 18.37 -1.94 -1.44
N PRO A 334 18.92 -2.62 -2.47
CA PRO A 334 18.87 -2.14 -3.84
C PRO A 334 17.44 -1.84 -4.31
N GLY A 335 17.22 -0.65 -4.88
CA GLY A 335 15.92 -0.16 -5.33
C GLY A 335 15.22 0.81 -4.37
N PHE A 336 15.73 0.98 -3.14
CA PHE A 336 15.19 1.91 -2.13
C PHE A 336 15.95 3.23 -2.00
N GLU A 337 17.17 3.32 -2.55
CA GLU A 337 18.17 4.33 -2.23
C GLU A 337 17.83 5.76 -2.73
N THR A 338 16.85 5.88 -3.63
CA THR A 338 16.52 7.15 -4.32
C THR A 338 15.26 7.82 -3.78
N TRP A 339 14.45 7.11 -3.00
CA TRP A 339 13.13 7.61 -2.57
C TRP A 339 12.88 7.44 -1.06
N MET A 340 13.66 6.59 -0.39
CA MET A 340 13.74 6.49 1.07
C MET A 340 14.78 7.46 1.66
N PRO A 341 14.58 7.97 2.88
CA PRO A 341 15.52 8.88 3.53
C PRO A 341 16.79 8.15 4.00
N SER A 342 17.96 8.75 3.78
CA SER A 342 19.25 8.26 4.25
C SER A 342 19.92 9.25 5.21
N LYS A 343 20.79 8.78 6.10
CA LYS A 343 21.53 9.67 7.01
C LYS A 343 22.52 10.53 6.20
N SER A 344 22.48 11.85 6.44
CA SER A 344 23.48 12.79 5.90
C SER A 344 24.85 12.50 6.52
N THR A 345 25.84 12.13 5.70
CA THR A 345 27.25 12.14 6.10
C THR A 345 27.75 13.58 6.10
N THR A 346 27.67 14.27 7.23
CA THR A 346 28.42 15.51 7.42
C THR A 346 29.92 15.18 7.47
N ALA A 347 30.59 15.29 6.32
CA ALA A 347 32.05 15.35 6.29
C ALA A 347 32.49 16.64 6.99
N THR A 348 33.11 16.53 8.16
CA THR A 348 33.89 17.61 8.78
C THR A 348 35.02 18.02 7.83
N ALA A 349 34.80 19.07 7.04
CA ALA A 349 35.83 19.67 6.22
C ALA A 349 36.86 20.38 7.12
N SER A 350 37.96 19.70 7.44
CA SER A 350 39.16 20.34 7.97
C SER A 350 39.86 21.08 6.82
N THR A 351 39.60 22.38 6.67
CA THR A 351 40.35 23.24 5.76
C THR A 351 41.79 23.43 6.24
N LYS A 352 42.74 22.71 5.64
CA LYS A 352 44.15 23.12 5.65
C LYS A 352 44.33 24.26 4.67
N THR A 353 44.42 25.49 5.17
CA THR A 353 44.81 26.66 4.37
C THR A 353 46.32 26.62 4.12
N SER A 354 46.72 26.35 2.88
CA SER A 354 48.06 26.65 2.38
C SER A 354 48.06 28.08 1.83
N LYS A 355 48.78 28.99 2.50
CA LYS A 355 48.96 30.37 2.02
C LYS A 355 49.90 30.38 0.81
N SER A 356 49.40 30.84 -0.34
CA SER A 356 50.21 31.33 -1.45
C SER A 356 49.96 32.83 -1.57
N SER A 357 51.01 33.61 -1.35
CA SER A 357 51.02 35.07 -1.45
C SER A 357 51.18 35.50 -2.91
N PHE A 358 50.24 36.28 -3.42
CA PHE A 358 50.50 37.14 -4.58
C PHE A 358 50.10 38.59 -4.28
N LEU A 359 51.01 39.47 -4.65
CA LEU A 359 51.06 40.90 -4.37
C LEU A 359 49.98 41.67 -5.14
N THR A 360 49.33 42.61 -4.44
CA THR A 360 48.37 43.58 -4.98
C THR A 360 49.07 44.81 -5.56
N GLY A 361 48.69 45.20 -6.77
CA GLY A 361 48.91 46.53 -7.36
C GLY A 361 47.60 47.35 -7.37
N ALA A 362 47.75 48.68 -7.31
CA ALA A 362 46.87 49.66 -6.66
C ALA A 362 45.80 50.37 -7.53
N ALA A 363 44.99 51.19 -6.83
CA ALA A 363 44.11 52.31 -7.25
C ALA A 363 42.78 51.95 -7.93
N GLY A 364 41.64 52.60 -7.71
CA GLY A 364 41.23 53.74 -6.88
C GLY A 364 39.76 54.10 -7.19
N THR A 365 39.11 54.82 -6.27
CA THR A 365 37.90 55.69 -6.42
C THR A 365 36.50 55.09 -6.73
N SER A 366 35.62 55.23 -5.72
CA SER A 366 34.20 55.64 -5.73
C SER A 366 33.24 55.23 -6.88
N SER A 367 32.17 54.50 -6.57
CA SER A 367 30.80 55.04 -6.40
C SER A 367 29.77 53.90 -6.30
N SER A 368 28.64 54.21 -5.68
CA SER A 368 27.49 53.35 -5.42
C SER A 368 26.79 52.83 -6.69
N THR A 369 26.53 51.52 -6.77
CA THR A 369 25.37 50.94 -7.48
C THR A 369 25.18 49.45 -7.08
N PHE A 370 23.90 49.06 -6.95
CA PHE A 370 23.25 47.79 -6.56
C PHE A 370 24.07 46.47 -6.52
N PRO A 371 23.78 45.54 -5.59
CA PRO A 371 24.36 44.20 -5.62
C PRO A 371 23.72 43.38 -6.74
N ASN A 372 24.45 43.21 -7.85
CA ASN A 372 24.21 42.15 -8.81
C ASN A 372 24.42 40.79 -8.12
N GLY A 373 23.46 39.88 -8.32
CA GLY A 373 23.55 38.52 -7.83
C GLY A 373 24.76 37.80 -8.43
N GLU A 374 25.62 37.29 -7.55
CA GLU A 374 26.55 36.21 -7.91
C GLU A 374 25.71 34.95 -8.11
N VAL A 375 25.53 34.57 -9.38
CA VAL A 375 25.20 33.20 -9.73
C VAL A 375 26.44 32.37 -9.44
N GLU A 376 26.43 31.65 -8.32
CA GLU A 376 27.43 30.63 -8.03
C GLU A 376 27.23 29.50 -9.06
N VAL A 377 27.96 29.57 -10.17
CA VAL A 377 28.08 28.45 -11.09
C VAL A 377 28.88 27.38 -10.37
N VAL A 378 28.17 26.42 -9.76
CA VAL A 378 28.76 25.20 -9.21
C VAL A 378 29.30 24.38 -10.37
N THR A 379 30.52 24.68 -10.80
CA THR A 379 31.26 23.86 -11.77
C THR A 379 31.74 22.60 -11.07
N SER A 380 31.21 21.46 -11.51
CA SER A 380 31.68 20.10 -11.20
C SER A 380 32.09 19.86 -9.74
N ARG A 381 31.12 19.53 -8.88
CA ARG A 381 31.43 18.75 -7.67
C ARG A 381 32.05 17.44 -8.11
N SER A 382 33.32 17.23 -7.77
CA SER A 382 33.95 15.92 -7.85
C SER A 382 33.27 15.02 -6.82
N TYR A 383 32.43 14.11 -7.33
CA TYR A 383 31.82 13.05 -6.54
C TYR A 383 32.93 12.16 -5.99
N THR A 384 33.10 12.17 -4.67
CA THR A 384 34.06 11.28 -4.00
C THR A 384 33.40 9.94 -3.69
N LYS A 385 34.25 8.92 -3.63
CA LYS A 385 34.05 7.49 -3.80
C LYS A 385 33.22 6.77 -2.70
N ASP A 386 32.30 7.45 -2.02
CA ASP A 386 31.68 6.98 -0.77
C ASP A 386 30.14 6.91 -0.83
N GLU A 387 29.58 6.52 -1.98
CA GLU A 387 28.13 6.30 -2.15
C GLU A 387 27.67 4.86 -1.85
N SER A 388 28.58 3.94 -1.51
CA SER A 388 28.26 2.51 -1.29
C SER A 388 27.74 2.18 0.12
N ALA A 389 27.41 3.16 0.95
CA ALA A 389 26.80 2.94 2.26
C ALA A 389 25.83 4.06 2.65
N ARG A 390 24.73 4.25 1.90
CA ARG A 390 23.61 5.08 2.37
C ARG A 390 22.91 4.38 3.53
N THR A 391 23.41 4.63 4.73
CA THR A 391 22.80 4.14 5.97
C THR A 391 21.37 4.66 6.09
N THR A 392 20.45 3.79 6.50
CA THR A 392 19.03 4.15 6.50
C THR A 392 18.75 5.21 7.57
N ALA A 393 17.83 6.13 7.25
CA ALA A 393 17.21 7.03 8.22
C ALA A 393 15.73 6.65 8.39
N PRO A 394 15.12 6.91 9.55
CA PRO A 394 13.71 6.62 9.75
C PRO A 394 12.83 7.47 8.85
N VAL A 395 11.87 6.84 8.17
CA VAL A 395 10.69 7.50 7.58
C VAL A 395 9.73 7.90 8.70
N ILE A 396 9.50 6.97 9.63
CA ILE A 396 8.66 7.13 10.82
C ILE A 396 9.53 6.91 12.06
N SER A 397 9.42 7.79 13.05
CA SER A 397 10.02 7.55 14.36
C SER A 397 9.28 6.42 15.09
N PRO A 398 9.97 5.49 15.79
CA PRO A 398 9.31 4.47 16.61
C PRO A 398 8.27 5.00 17.60
N ASN A 399 8.47 6.22 18.14
CA ASN A 399 7.52 6.91 19.02
C ASN A 399 6.16 7.22 18.35
N ASN A 400 6.10 7.22 17.02
CA ASN A 400 4.90 7.52 16.23
C ASN A 400 4.21 6.25 15.74
N PHE A 401 4.66 5.09 16.19
CA PHE A 401 4.28 3.78 15.69
C PHE A 401 3.78 2.92 16.86
N ALA A 402 2.62 2.27 16.68
CA ALA A 402 2.12 1.31 17.65
C ALA A 402 1.64 0.02 16.98
N PHE A 403 2.06 -1.13 17.54
CA PHE A 403 1.54 -2.45 17.17
C PHE A 403 0.39 -2.89 18.08
N ILE A 404 -0.60 -3.59 17.53
CA ILE A 404 -1.64 -4.30 18.28
C ILE A 404 -1.84 -5.68 17.66
N GLY A 405 -1.89 -6.73 18.50
CA GLY A 405 -2.23 -8.10 18.08
C GLY A 405 -1.07 -9.09 18.11
N LEU A 406 0.11 -8.62 18.52
CA LEU A 406 1.35 -9.39 18.50
C LEU A 406 1.25 -10.67 19.33
N ARG A 407 1.67 -11.79 18.75
CA ARG A 407 1.66 -13.10 19.40
C ARG A 407 2.62 -14.12 18.82
N ASP A 408 3.16 -13.90 17.63
CA ASP A 408 4.20 -14.72 17.02
C ASP A 408 5.37 -13.84 16.59
N ILE A 409 6.40 -13.75 17.43
CA ILE A 409 7.48 -12.76 17.30
C ILE A 409 8.82 -13.46 17.39
N ASP A 410 9.69 -13.22 16.42
CA ASP A 410 11.04 -13.78 16.44
C ASP A 410 11.83 -13.24 17.64
N PRO A 411 12.76 -14.03 18.23
CA PRO A 411 13.57 -13.57 19.36
C PRO A 411 14.31 -12.25 19.09
N THR A 412 14.81 -12.06 17.86
CA THR A 412 15.55 -10.85 17.48
C THR A 412 14.63 -9.64 17.31
N GLU A 413 13.44 -9.82 16.72
CA GLU A 413 12.42 -8.76 16.69
C GLU A 413 12.04 -8.34 18.10
N SER A 414 11.78 -9.32 18.96
CA SER A 414 11.45 -9.12 20.37
C SER A 414 12.52 -8.28 21.10
N GLU A 415 13.81 -8.51 20.81
CA GLU A 415 14.92 -7.71 21.33
C GLU A 415 14.94 -6.28 20.75
N LEU A 416 14.80 -6.14 19.43
CA LEU A 416 14.77 -4.83 18.76
C LEU A 416 13.62 -3.96 19.27
N MET A 417 12.42 -4.54 19.40
CA MET A 417 11.23 -3.86 19.90
C MET A 417 11.46 -3.37 21.34
N ARG A 418 11.93 -4.24 22.25
CA ARG A 418 12.20 -3.89 23.65
C ARG A 418 13.27 -2.81 23.83
N ASN A 419 14.24 -2.78 22.93
CA ASN A 419 15.36 -1.83 22.96
C ASN A 419 15.08 -0.52 22.20
N SER A 420 13.84 -0.30 21.77
CA SER A 420 13.42 0.87 21.01
C SER A 420 12.33 1.66 21.73
N ASP A 421 12.03 2.85 21.23
CA ASP A 421 10.90 3.67 21.73
C ASP A 421 9.54 3.25 21.13
N LEU A 422 9.50 2.11 20.43
CA LEU A 422 8.28 1.57 19.82
C LEU A 422 7.22 1.26 20.86
N HIS A 423 5.96 1.50 20.52
CA HIS A 423 4.83 1.06 21.32
C HIS A 423 4.26 -0.24 20.75
N PHE A 424 3.93 -1.20 21.61
CA PHE A 424 3.35 -2.46 21.17
C PHE A 424 2.44 -3.05 22.23
N PHE A 425 1.41 -3.75 21.76
CA PHE A 425 0.41 -4.42 22.57
C PHE A 425 0.20 -5.82 22.02
N THR A 426 0.59 -6.80 22.82
CA THR A 426 0.44 -8.23 22.52
C THR A 426 -1.00 -8.68 22.75
N MET A 427 -1.35 -9.90 22.32
CA MET A 427 -2.65 -10.47 22.69
C MET A 427 -2.82 -10.66 24.20
N ARG A 428 -1.73 -10.79 24.98
CA ARG A 428 -1.79 -10.77 26.44
C ARG A 428 -2.25 -9.41 26.98
N ASP A 429 -1.82 -8.32 26.38
CA ASP A 429 -2.27 -6.98 26.73
C ASP A 429 -3.77 -6.80 26.44
N VAL A 430 -4.24 -7.38 25.34
CA VAL A 430 -5.67 -7.44 24.98
C VAL A 430 -6.45 -8.27 26.01
N ASP A 431 -5.94 -9.44 26.39
CA ASP A 431 -6.57 -10.29 27.43
C ASP A 431 -6.69 -9.59 28.78
N GLU A 432 -5.64 -8.86 29.20
CA GLU A 432 -5.58 -8.21 30.51
C GLU A 432 -6.39 -6.91 30.58
N MET A 433 -6.39 -6.10 29.51
CA MET A 433 -6.97 -4.76 29.51
C MET A 433 -8.29 -4.64 28.73
N GLY A 434 -8.54 -5.57 27.81
CA GLY A 434 -9.57 -5.47 26.78
C GLY A 434 -9.15 -4.54 25.63
N ILE A 435 -9.63 -4.83 24.42
CA ILE A 435 -9.25 -4.09 23.20
C ILE A 435 -9.48 -2.58 23.30
N ALA A 436 -10.54 -2.17 24.01
CA ALA A 436 -10.89 -0.76 24.16
C ALA A 436 -9.78 0.07 24.81
N LYS A 437 -9.18 -0.45 25.88
CA LYS A 437 -8.08 0.23 26.56
C LYS A 437 -6.78 0.15 25.76
N VAL A 438 -6.54 -0.97 25.07
CA VAL A 438 -5.38 -1.13 24.19
C VAL A 438 -5.38 -0.07 23.09
N VAL A 439 -6.49 0.08 22.36
CA VAL A 439 -6.63 1.10 21.30
C VAL A 439 -6.50 2.51 21.88
N GLN A 440 -7.13 2.78 23.02
CA GLN A 440 -6.97 4.06 23.71
C GLN A 440 -5.51 4.36 24.03
N HIS A 441 -4.78 3.42 24.62
CA HIS A 441 -3.37 3.59 24.98
C HIS A 441 -2.48 3.73 23.75
N ALA A 442 -2.70 2.94 22.69
CA ALA A 442 -1.96 3.08 21.44
C ALA A 442 -2.11 4.49 20.86
N LEU A 443 -3.35 5.01 20.78
CA LEU A 443 -3.63 6.36 20.28
C LEU A 443 -3.06 7.46 21.17
N GLU A 444 -3.13 7.32 22.49
CA GLU A 444 -2.54 8.26 23.45
C GLU A 444 -1.02 8.34 23.34
N ARG A 445 -0.37 7.23 22.97
CA ARG A 445 1.09 7.16 22.82
C ARG A 445 1.55 7.79 21.51
N ILE A 446 0.95 7.42 20.38
CA ILE A 446 1.38 7.90 19.06
C ILE A 446 0.85 9.30 18.74
N ASP A 447 -0.32 9.68 19.28
CA ASP A 447 -0.91 11.02 19.11
C ASP A 447 -1.54 11.56 20.42
N PRO A 448 -0.72 11.92 21.41
CA PRO A 448 -1.19 12.38 22.72
C PRO A 448 -2.04 13.65 22.65
N ASN A 449 -1.84 14.48 21.62
CA ASN A 449 -2.56 15.74 21.47
C ASN A 449 -3.84 15.61 20.63
N ARG A 450 -4.08 14.43 20.03
CA ARG A 450 -5.23 14.15 19.15
C ARG A 450 -5.30 15.07 17.92
N ARG A 451 -4.17 15.27 17.25
CA ARG A 451 -4.04 16.22 16.13
C ARG A 451 -3.44 15.67 14.84
N ARG A 452 -2.86 14.50 14.89
CA ARG A 452 -2.01 13.93 13.84
C ARG A 452 -2.82 12.99 12.94
N PRO A 453 -2.50 12.92 11.65
CA PRO A 453 -3.12 11.96 10.74
C PRO A 453 -2.64 10.55 11.09
N ILE A 454 -3.51 9.57 10.88
CA ILE A 454 -3.27 8.16 11.20
C ILE A 454 -3.31 7.35 9.90
N HIS A 455 -2.30 6.52 9.71
CA HIS A 455 -2.29 5.44 8.73
C HIS A 455 -2.48 4.11 9.46
N LEU A 456 -3.42 3.30 8.99
CA LEU A 456 -3.67 1.96 9.49
C LEU A 456 -3.05 0.95 8.54
N SER A 457 -2.03 0.22 8.98
CA SER A 457 -1.56 -0.96 8.25
C SER A 457 -2.18 -2.18 8.91
N PHE A 458 -3.11 -2.84 8.22
CA PHE A 458 -3.87 -3.96 8.77
C PHE A 458 -3.50 -5.24 8.04
N ASP A 459 -2.69 -6.07 8.69
CA ASP A 459 -2.53 -7.48 8.33
C ASP A 459 -3.78 -8.25 8.78
N ILE A 460 -4.41 -8.94 7.84
CA ILE A 460 -5.59 -9.73 8.15
C ILE A 460 -5.28 -10.90 9.10
N ASP A 461 -4.03 -11.36 9.15
CA ASP A 461 -3.56 -12.39 10.08
C ASP A 461 -3.44 -11.89 11.53
N GLY A 462 -3.54 -10.58 11.77
CA GLY A 462 -3.75 -10.02 13.11
C GLY A 462 -5.04 -10.56 13.76
N CYS A 463 -6.01 -10.98 12.94
CA CYS A 463 -7.22 -11.66 13.38
C CYS A 463 -7.00 -13.16 13.65
N ASP A 464 -7.83 -13.74 14.51
CA ASP A 464 -7.76 -15.19 14.74
C ASP A 464 -8.10 -15.98 13.46
N PRO A 465 -7.39 -17.10 13.16
CA PRO A 465 -7.66 -17.91 11.97
C PRO A 465 -9.08 -18.47 11.90
N SER A 466 -9.82 -18.52 13.01
CA SER A 466 -11.25 -18.87 12.99
C SER A 466 -12.11 -17.87 12.20
N ILE A 467 -11.70 -16.62 12.09
CA ILE A 467 -12.40 -15.57 11.34
C ILE A 467 -11.66 -15.11 10.08
N ALA A 468 -10.33 -15.29 10.03
CA ALA A 468 -9.49 -14.93 8.90
C ALA A 468 -8.62 -16.13 8.42
N PRO A 469 -9.21 -17.25 7.97
CA PRO A 469 -8.44 -18.44 7.59
C PRO A 469 -7.66 -18.29 6.28
N GLY A 470 -8.11 -17.41 5.38
CA GLY A 470 -7.47 -17.08 4.11
C GLY A 470 -6.25 -16.17 4.23
N THR A 471 -5.21 -16.59 4.95
CA THR A 471 -3.93 -15.87 5.07
C THR A 471 -2.76 -16.85 5.22
N GLY A 472 -1.57 -16.47 4.76
CA GLY A 472 -0.40 -17.34 4.65
C GLY A 472 0.22 -17.75 5.99
N THR A 473 0.26 -16.84 6.97
CA THR A 473 1.01 -17.01 8.22
C THR A 473 0.08 -17.00 9.43
N CYS A 474 -0.81 -17.99 9.53
CA CYS A 474 -1.79 -18.05 10.61
C CYS A 474 -1.17 -18.29 12.00
N ALA A 475 -1.39 -17.36 12.95
CA ALA A 475 -1.09 -17.56 14.38
C ALA A 475 -2.38 -17.63 15.23
N ARG A 476 -2.49 -18.66 16.08
CA ARG A 476 -3.68 -18.88 16.94
C ARG A 476 -3.83 -17.81 18.03
N GLY A 477 -5.07 -17.58 18.49
CA GLY A 477 -5.35 -16.68 19.60
C GLY A 477 -5.27 -15.21 19.20
N GLY A 478 -5.69 -14.89 17.97
CA GLY A 478 -5.69 -13.53 17.43
C GLY A 478 -6.89 -12.71 17.83
N LEU A 479 -7.00 -11.52 17.26
CA LEU A 479 -8.15 -10.64 17.47
C LEU A 479 -9.45 -11.34 17.05
N SER A 480 -10.46 -11.27 17.90
CA SER A 480 -11.81 -11.68 17.52
C SER A 480 -12.44 -10.69 16.53
N TYR A 481 -13.52 -11.12 15.87
CA TYR A 481 -14.26 -10.30 14.91
C TYR A 481 -14.64 -8.93 15.51
N ARG A 482 -15.14 -8.96 16.75
CA ARG A 482 -15.56 -7.76 17.46
C ARG A 482 -14.40 -6.82 17.78
N GLU A 483 -13.23 -7.36 18.10
CA GLU A 483 -12.05 -6.56 18.44
C GLU A 483 -11.45 -5.91 17.21
N ALA A 484 -11.36 -6.64 16.10
CA ALA A 484 -10.93 -6.10 14.81
C ALA A 484 -11.84 -4.94 14.35
N HIS A 485 -13.16 -5.14 14.40
CA HIS A 485 -14.13 -4.09 14.10
C HIS A 485 -14.01 -2.89 15.05
N TYR A 486 -13.86 -3.13 16.36
CA TYR A 486 -13.72 -2.06 17.34
C TYR A 486 -12.52 -1.15 17.06
N ILE A 487 -11.37 -1.72 16.66
CA ILE A 487 -10.18 -0.94 16.27
C ILE A 487 -10.53 0.01 15.11
N CYS A 488 -11.12 -0.53 14.04
CA CYS A 488 -11.50 0.26 12.86
C CYS A 488 -12.54 1.34 13.18
N GLU A 489 -13.57 1.01 13.98
CA GLU A 489 -14.60 1.95 14.41
C GLU A 489 -14.03 3.10 15.25
N GLU A 490 -13.15 2.81 16.22
CA GLU A 490 -12.49 3.84 17.03
C GLU A 490 -11.60 4.75 16.17
N LEU A 491 -10.86 4.17 15.22
CA LEU A 491 -10.08 4.93 14.25
C LEU A 491 -10.94 5.84 13.38
N ALA A 492 -12.08 5.36 12.88
CA ALA A 492 -13.03 6.19 12.13
C ALA A 492 -13.57 7.34 12.99
N LEU A 493 -13.91 7.05 14.25
CA LEU A 493 -14.37 8.05 15.22
C LEU A 493 -13.32 9.11 15.51
N THR A 494 -12.02 8.83 15.32
CA THR A 494 -10.97 9.85 15.47
C THR A 494 -11.14 11.01 14.48
N ARG A 495 -11.72 10.76 13.30
CA ARG A 495 -11.72 11.66 12.13
C ARG A 495 -10.31 12.07 11.69
N ARG A 496 -9.31 11.24 11.97
CA ARG A 496 -7.89 11.45 11.65
C ARG A 496 -7.28 10.31 10.86
N LEU A 497 -8.01 9.22 10.64
CA LEU A 497 -7.58 8.14 9.76
C LEU A 497 -7.60 8.65 8.31
N VAL A 498 -6.45 8.69 7.65
CA VAL A 498 -6.29 9.24 6.29
C VAL A 498 -5.97 8.18 5.24
N SER A 499 -5.56 6.99 5.67
CA SER A 499 -5.18 5.91 4.78
C SER A 499 -5.20 4.56 5.49
N MET A 500 -5.42 3.49 4.73
CA MET A 500 -5.38 2.11 5.20
C MET A 500 -4.70 1.22 4.16
N ASP A 501 -3.84 0.33 4.62
CA ASP A 501 -3.42 -0.85 3.89
C ASP A 501 -4.19 -2.06 4.44
N LEU A 502 -4.79 -2.86 3.55
CA LEU A 502 -5.40 -4.14 3.87
C LEU A 502 -4.60 -5.24 3.14
N VAL A 503 -3.83 -6.03 3.89
CA VAL A 503 -2.82 -6.94 3.33
C VAL A 503 -3.02 -8.38 3.78
N GLU A 504 -2.27 -9.29 3.17
CA GLU A 504 -2.24 -10.74 3.45
C GLU A 504 -3.59 -11.48 3.31
N VAL A 505 -4.59 -10.82 2.70
CA VAL A 505 -5.82 -11.49 2.28
C VAL A 505 -5.50 -12.43 1.13
N ASN A 506 -5.61 -13.73 1.37
CA ASN A 506 -5.40 -14.77 0.37
C ASN A 506 -6.69 -15.55 0.09
N PRO A 507 -7.47 -15.16 -0.93
CA PRO A 507 -8.72 -15.83 -1.26
C PRO A 507 -8.55 -17.27 -1.75
N VAL A 508 -7.35 -17.66 -2.22
CA VAL A 508 -7.10 -19.00 -2.79
C VAL A 508 -7.10 -20.08 -1.72
N ILE A 509 -6.57 -19.77 -0.54
CA ILE A 509 -6.47 -20.71 0.59
C ILE A 509 -7.62 -20.56 1.59
N ASP A 510 -8.55 -19.64 1.32
CA ASP A 510 -9.75 -19.43 2.12
C ASP A 510 -10.79 -20.53 1.84
N THR A 511 -10.66 -21.63 2.56
CA THR A 511 -11.46 -22.85 2.36
C THR A 511 -12.94 -22.71 2.74
N VAL A 512 -13.40 -21.55 3.22
CA VAL A 512 -14.78 -21.34 3.65
C VAL A 512 -15.39 -20.11 2.99
N ALA A 513 -16.20 -20.32 1.95
CA ALA A 513 -17.15 -19.31 1.49
C ALA A 513 -18.36 -19.30 2.44
N GLU A 514 -18.63 -18.16 3.07
CA GLU A 514 -19.77 -18.02 3.96
C GLU A 514 -20.96 -17.38 3.26
N PRO A 515 -22.17 -17.99 3.31
CA PRO A 515 -23.38 -17.25 3.02
C PRO A 515 -23.48 -16.10 4.02
N GLY A 516 -23.94 -14.93 3.57
CA GLY A 516 -24.13 -13.79 4.46
C GLY A 516 -24.98 -14.16 5.68
N LEU A 517 -24.55 -13.72 6.86
CA LEU A 517 -25.28 -13.88 8.10
C LEU A 517 -26.38 -12.82 8.21
N HIS A 518 -27.30 -13.01 9.16
CA HIS A 518 -28.33 -12.01 9.42
C HIS A 518 -27.68 -10.71 9.93
N GLY A 519 -27.94 -9.59 9.23
CA GLY A 519 -27.33 -8.30 9.52
C GLY A 519 -26.13 -7.95 8.62
N ASP A 520 -25.68 -8.88 7.79
CA ASP A 520 -24.71 -8.59 6.73
C ASP A 520 -25.36 -7.75 5.64
N ASP A 521 -24.57 -6.90 4.97
CA ASP A 521 -25.08 -6.16 3.81
C ASP A 521 -25.35 -7.15 2.66
N PRO A 522 -26.60 -7.25 2.17
CA PRO A 522 -26.97 -8.21 1.14
C PRO A 522 -26.22 -7.97 -0.18
N ASP A 523 -25.71 -6.76 -0.42
CA ASP A 523 -24.96 -6.44 -1.62
C ASP A 523 -23.56 -7.05 -1.60
N MET A 524 -23.02 -7.51 -0.47
CA MET A 524 -21.69 -8.15 -0.44
C MET A 524 -21.68 -9.53 -1.13
N GLY A 525 -22.85 -10.16 -1.28
CA GLY A 525 -22.98 -11.46 -1.94
C GLY A 525 -22.32 -12.60 -1.16
N VAL A 526 -21.96 -13.68 -1.87
CA VAL A 526 -21.23 -14.83 -1.32
C VAL A 526 -19.77 -14.69 -1.72
N VAL A 527 -18.90 -14.49 -0.74
CA VAL A 527 -17.45 -14.33 -0.89
C VAL A 527 -16.72 -15.16 0.17
N PRO A 528 -15.42 -15.45 -0.01
CA PRO A 528 -14.62 -16.11 1.02
C PRO A 528 -14.66 -15.34 2.36
N ARG A 529 -14.57 -16.05 3.48
CA ARG A 529 -14.72 -15.49 4.84
C ARG A 529 -13.74 -14.34 5.11
N THR A 530 -12.48 -14.51 4.77
CA THR A 530 -11.44 -13.49 4.95
C THR A 530 -11.68 -12.28 4.04
N VAL A 531 -12.16 -12.51 2.82
CA VAL A 531 -12.54 -11.42 1.89
C VAL A 531 -13.71 -10.60 2.44
N ARG A 532 -14.73 -11.28 3.01
CA ARG A 532 -15.83 -10.63 3.73
C ARG A 532 -15.28 -9.77 4.86
N LEU A 533 -14.50 -10.37 5.77
CA LEU A 533 -13.93 -9.66 6.91
C LEU A 533 -13.12 -8.43 6.48
N GLY A 534 -12.19 -8.58 5.52
CA GLY A 534 -11.39 -7.47 5.02
C GLY A 534 -12.24 -6.33 4.45
N THR A 535 -13.30 -6.67 3.71
CA THR A 535 -14.25 -5.68 3.18
C THR A 535 -15.01 -4.97 4.30
N GLU A 536 -15.48 -5.71 5.31
CA GLU A 536 -16.20 -5.12 6.45
C GLU A 536 -15.30 -4.24 7.33
N LEU A 537 -14.02 -4.58 7.48
CA LEU A 537 -13.04 -3.77 8.21
C LEU A 537 -12.78 -2.45 7.50
N VAL A 538 -12.68 -2.45 6.16
CA VAL A 538 -12.63 -1.21 5.35
C VAL A 538 -13.86 -0.35 5.61
N LEU A 539 -15.06 -0.92 5.59
CA LEU A 539 -16.29 -0.17 5.85
C LEU A 539 -16.32 0.40 7.28
N SER A 540 -15.83 -0.37 8.25
CA SER A 540 -15.76 0.06 9.66
C SER A 540 -14.77 1.20 9.85
N ALA A 541 -13.62 1.14 9.17
CA ALA A 541 -12.62 2.21 9.13
C ALA A 541 -13.17 3.50 8.47
N LEU A 542 -14.18 3.37 7.62
CA LEU A 542 -14.94 4.46 7.01
C LEU A 542 -16.20 4.84 7.82
N GLY A 543 -16.37 4.29 9.02
CA GLY A 543 -17.42 4.70 9.95
C GLY A 543 -18.75 3.93 9.82
N LEU A 544 -18.79 2.82 9.06
CA LEU A 544 -19.87 1.86 9.22
C LEU A 544 -19.85 1.38 10.69
N SER A 545 -21.01 1.44 11.34
CA SER A 545 -21.18 0.94 12.70
C SER A 545 -22.42 0.09 12.79
N THR A 546 -22.59 -0.63 13.89
CA THR A 546 -23.79 -1.43 14.15
C THR A 546 -25.09 -0.61 13.97
N MET A 547 -25.07 0.68 14.33
CA MET A 547 -26.24 1.57 14.18
C MET A 547 -26.56 1.93 12.71
N HIS A 548 -25.61 1.78 11.79
CA HIS A 548 -25.83 1.97 10.36
C HIS A 548 -26.37 0.71 9.66
N ARG A 549 -26.26 -0.47 10.30
CA ARG A 549 -26.73 -1.75 9.75
C ARG A 549 -28.23 -2.03 10.00
N CYS A 550 -28.94 -1.13 10.69
CA CYS A 550 -30.36 -1.27 11.05
C CYS A 550 -31.31 -0.45 10.19
#